data_AF-A0A8J5XEM8-F1
#
_entry.id   AF-A0A8J5XEM8-F1
#
_cell.length_a   1.000
_cell.length_b   1.000
_cell.length_c   1.000
_cell.angle_alpha   90.00
_cell.angle_beta   90.00
_cell.angle_gamma   90.00
#
_symmetry.space_group_name_H-M   'P 1'
#
loop_
_entity.id
_entity.type
_entity.pdbx_description
1 polymer ?
#
loop_
_entity_poly.entity_id
_entity_poly.type
_entity_poly.pdbx_seq_one_letter_code
_entity_poly.pdbx_strand_id
1 'polypeptide(L)'
;MACVVLCALALGATSPRPTVRSKAMDVFRPALAGGALVASLLLGGPQPAFSAPCVDESNPSYTIRHCKNVGFQPDGRLGRCSSNSNCVSTSSVSSPQHFSPPWSFKSAATDDSISERDVRVSWRLLNDAIASTPGLTIVESDDAALYLRAESPSSVPPTSVDDLEFALRRSDGLVTYKSETRDTVFVYPLQRPVGCNDCHKKRLAELRTRLGWDDLSETYSGGSAGLADADGGAVGADQPEVTLGRFVPLF
;
A
#
# COMPACT_ATOMS: atom_id res chain seq x y z
N MET A 1 -47.67 -9.37 15.43
CA MET A 1 -48.08 -8.57 14.25
C MET A 1 -47.10 -8.86 13.15
N ALA A 2 -47.49 -9.72 12.21
CA ALA A 2 -46.68 -10.14 11.08
C ALA A 2 -46.90 -9.17 9.92
N CYS A 3 -45.84 -8.74 9.26
CA CYS A 3 -45.93 -8.12 7.94
C CYS A 3 -44.89 -8.76 7.03
N VAL A 4 -45.37 -9.75 6.28
CA VAL A 4 -44.69 -10.41 5.17
C VAL A 4 -44.91 -9.54 3.94
N VAL A 5 -43.85 -9.14 3.24
CA VAL A 5 -43.97 -8.58 1.88
C VAL A 5 -43.03 -9.34 0.96
N LEU A 6 -43.65 -10.24 0.19
CA LEU A 6 -43.18 -10.82 -1.07
C LEU A 6 -43.11 -9.73 -2.15
N CYS A 7 -42.05 -9.73 -2.97
CA CYS A 7 -42.04 -9.30 -4.38
C CYS A 7 -40.61 -9.45 -4.92
N ALA A 8 -40.32 -9.88 -6.14
CA ALA A 8 -41.00 -10.62 -7.19
C ALA A 8 -39.87 -11.00 -8.17
N LEU A 9 -39.93 -12.23 -8.69
CA LEU A 9 -39.05 -12.73 -9.74
C LEU A 9 -39.25 -11.95 -11.04
N ALA A 10 -38.16 -11.56 -11.70
CA ALA A 10 -38.17 -11.23 -13.13
C ALA A 10 -37.07 -12.01 -13.84
N LEU A 11 -37.50 -13.03 -14.59
CA LEU A 11 -36.73 -13.78 -15.56
C LEU A 11 -36.46 -12.94 -16.81
N GLY A 12 -35.31 -13.20 -17.44
CA GLY A 12 -35.20 -13.22 -18.90
C GLY A 12 -34.47 -12.04 -19.54
N ALA A 13 -33.29 -12.33 -20.12
CA ALA A 13 -33.08 -12.24 -21.56
C ALA A 13 -31.67 -12.72 -21.93
N THR A 14 -31.63 -13.81 -22.68
CA THR A 14 -30.48 -14.34 -23.40
C THR A 14 -30.06 -13.37 -24.52
N SER A 15 -28.80 -12.93 -24.54
CA SER A 15 -28.24 -12.14 -25.65
C SER A 15 -27.22 -12.97 -26.45
N PRO A 16 -27.29 -12.98 -27.80
CA PRO A 16 -26.52 -13.89 -28.64
C PRO A 16 -25.05 -13.48 -28.84
N ARG A 17 -24.20 -14.52 -28.95
CA ARG A 17 -22.80 -14.45 -29.43
C ARG A 17 -22.71 -13.84 -30.83
N PRO A 18 -21.77 -12.92 -31.07
CA PRO A 18 -21.21 -12.72 -32.40
C PRO A 18 -20.02 -13.66 -32.64
N THR A 19 -20.20 -14.55 -33.61
CA THR A 19 -19.18 -15.37 -34.25
C THR A 19 -18.51 -14.60 -35.39
N VAL A 20 -17.21 -14.87 -35.57
CA VAL A 20 -16.43 -14.78 -36.83
C VAL A 20 -16.01 -13.37 -37.27
N ARG A 21 -14.69 -13.14 -37.36
CA ARG A 21 -13.98 -13.11 -38.66
C ARG A 21 -12.46 -12.98 -38.48
N SER A 22 -11.77 -14.09 -38.70
CA SER A 22 -10.34 -14.10 -39.00
C SER A 22 -10.07 -13.37 -40.33
N LYS A 23 -9.13 -12.43 -40.32
CA LYS A 23 -8.32 -12.03 -41.48
C LYS A 23 -6.88 -12.28 -41.05
N ALA A 24 -6.24 -13.34 -41.55
CA ALA A 24 -5.56 -13.40 -42.85
C ALA A 24 -4.44 -12.36 -42.93
N MET A 25 -3.23 -12.91 -42.92
CA MET A 25 -1.92 -12.29 -43.05
C MET A 25 -1.85 -11.35 -44.25
N ASP A 26 -1.22 -10.20 -44.07
CA ASP A 26 -0.54 -9.52 -45.17
C ASP A 26 0.94 -9.37 -44.84
N VAL A 27 1.72 -10.08 -45.66
CA VAL A 27 3.16 -9.99 -45.81
C VAL A 27 3.43 -8.70 -46.59
N PHE A 28 4.13 -7.74 -45.98
CA PHE A 28 4.71 -6.63 -46.74
C PHE A 28 6.22 -6.55 -46.55
N ARG A 29 6.89 -6.70 -47.70
CA ARG A 29 8.34 -6.56 -47.91
C ARG A 29 8.79 -5.10 -47.77
N PRO A 30 10.09 -4.87 -47.49
CA PRO A 30 10.66 -3.55 -47.29
C PRO A 30 11.01 -2.88 -48.62
N ALA A 31 10.87 -1.55 -48.69
CA ALA A 31 11.45 -0.72 -49.74
C ALA A 31 12.33 0.37 -49.10
N LEU A 32 13.61 0.33 -49.46
CA LEU A 32 14.63 1.33 -49.18
C LEU A 32 14.43 2.56 -50.08
N ALA A 33 14.38 3.75 -49.48
CA ALA A 33 14.84 5.06 -50.00
C ALA A 33 14.42 6.11 -48.94
N GLY A 34 15.31 6.82 -48.26
CA GLY A 34 16.11 7.89 -48.84
C GLY A 34 15.42 9.22 -48.56
N GLY A 35 15.92 9.99 -47.58
CA GLY A 35 15.40 11.34 -47.29
C GLY A 35 15.64 11.78 -45.84
N ALA A 36 16.75 12.46 -45.60
CA ALA A 36 17.02 13.16 -44.36
C ALA A 36 16.18 14.44 -44.27
N LEU A 37 15.54 14.67 -43.12
CA LEU A 37 15.23 16.00 -42.60
C LEU A 37 15.12 15.88 -41.07
N VAL A 38 16.13 16.43 -40.41
CA VAL A 38 16.27 16.50 -38.95
C VAL A 38 15.35 17.60 -38.45
N ALA A 39 14.20 17.23 -37.91
CA ALA A 39 13.34 18.12 -37.14
C ALA A 39 13.41 17.69 -35.67
N SER A 40 14.39 18.24 -34.94
CA SER A 40 14.50 18.11 -33.49
C SER A 40 13.36 18.87 -32.81
N LEU A 41 12.20 18.22 -32.70
CA LEU A 41 11.15 18.62 -31.77
C LEU A 41 11.63 18.32 -30.36
N LEU A 42 11.97 19.37 -29.61
CA LEU A 42 12.12 19.35 -28.17
C LEU A 42 10.77 19.01 -27.54
N LEU A 43 10.42 17.72 -27.56
CA LEU A 43 9.41 17.14 -26.68
C LEU A 43 9.99 17.19 -25.27
N GLY A 44 9.82 18.34 -24.61
CA GLY A 44 9.89 18.45 -23.16
C GLY A 44 8.74 17.66 -22.56
N GLY A 45 8.84 16.33 -22.60
CA GLY A 45 8.03 15.47 -21.75
C GLY A 45 8.33 15.82 -20.29
N PRO A 46 7.34 15.69 -19.37
CA PRO A 46 7.57 15.88 -17.96
C PRO A 46 8.73 14.98 -17.53
N GLN A 47 9.85 15.59 -17.14
CA GLN A 47 10.98 14.82 -16.64
C GLN A 47 10.51 14.08 -15.38
N PRO A 48 10.77 12.76 -15.26
CA PRO A 48 10.54 12.06 -14.02
C PRO A 48 11.38 12.76 -12.95
N ALA A 49 10.71 13.20 -11.87
CA ALA A 49 11.35 13.88 -10.77
C ALA A 49 12.42 12.95 -10.15
N PHE A 50 13.69 13.20 -10.46
CA PHE A 50 14.79 12.56 -9.76
C PHE A 50 14.66 12.90 -8.27
N SER A 51 14.71 11.88 -7.42
CA SER A 51 14.61 12.03 -5.98
C SER A 51 15.61 13.07 -5.50
N ALA A 52 15.12 14.08 -4.78
CA ALA A 52 15.99 15.11 -4.22
C ALA A 52 17.06 14.44 -3.34
N PRO A 53 18.33 14.86 -3.43
CA PRO A 53 19.38 14.29 -2.61
C PRO A 53 19.07 14.53 -1.13
N CYS A 54 19.32 13.53 -0.28
CA CYS A 54 19.14 13.69 1.15
C CYS A 54 20.13 14.74 1.71
N VAL A 55 19.69 15.54 2.68
CA VAL A 55 20.49 16.57 3.34
C VAL A 55 20.66 16.20 4.81
N ASP A 56 21.90 16.24 5.30
CA ASP A 56 22.21 15.93 6.70
C ASP A 56 22.48 17.22 7.48
N GLU A 57 21.74 17.43 8.58
CA GLU A 57 21.98 18.47 9.57
C GLU A 57 22.54 17.82 10.84
N SER A 58 23.79 18.14 11.19
CA SER A 58 24.48 17.49 12.31
C SER A 58 24.89 18.48 13.38
N ASN A 59 24.78 18.06 14.63
CA ASN A 59 25.39 18.71 15.78
C ASN A 59 26.10 17.66 16.67
N PRO A 60 26.81 18.06 17.75
CA PRO A 60 27.55 17.11 18.58
C PRO A 60 26.72 16.04 19.29
N SER A 61 25.39 16.18 19.32
CA SER A 61 24.46 15.27 20.03
C SER A 61 23.63 14.42 19.07
N TYR A 62 23.29 14.92 17.89
CA TYR A 62 22.46 14.22 16.92
C TYR A 62 22.72 14.65 15.47
N THR A 63 22.30 13.80 14.54
CA THR A 63 22.18 14.11 13.10
C THR A 63 20.73 13.90 12.66
N ILE A 64 20.18 14.86 11.95
CA ILE A 64 18.89 14.72 11.24
C ILE A 64 19.19 14.58 9.76
N ARG A 65 18.70 13.50 9.16
CA ARG A 65 18.76 13.28 7.72
C ARG A 65 17.40 13.57 7.11
N HIS A 66 17.34 14.59 6.27
CA HIS A 66 16.18 14.98 5.49
C HIS A 66 16.22 14.24 4.14
N CYS A 67 15.33 13.28 3.94
CA CYS A 67 15.19 12.54 2.69
C CYS A 67 13.76 12.69 2.18
N LYS A 68 13.61 13.13 0.92
CA LYS A 68 12.32 13.09 0.22
C LYS A 68 12.41 12.15 -0.96
N ASN A 69 11.98 10.92 -0.76
CA ASN A 69 11.95 9.88 -1.78
C ASN A 69 10.50 9.46 -2.04
N VAL A 70 9.80 10.22 -2.89
CA VAL A 70 8.40 9.97 -3.25
C VAL A 70 8.27 9.79 -4.75
N GLY A 71 7.22 9.11 -5.17
CA GLY A 71 6.84 8.85 -6.55
C GLY A 71 7.22 7.45 -7.04
N PHE A 72 6.84 7.18 -8.28
CA PHE A 72 7.28 5.99 -9.00
C PHE A 72 8.76 6.07 -9.36
N GLN A 73 9.45 4.95 -9.20
CA GLN A 73 10.79 4.75 -9.71
C GLN A 73 10.74 4.51 -11.23
N PRO A 74 11.88 4.57 -11.94
CA PRO A 74 11.93 4.32 -13.39
C PRO A 74 11.39 2.95 -13.83
N ASP A 75 11.32 1.98 -12.91
CA ASP A 75 10.74 0.65 -13.13
C ASP A 75 9.21 0.61 -12.95
N GLY A 76 8.57 1.74 -12.67
CA GLY A 76 7.13 1.87 -12.43
C GLY A 76 6.68 1.33 -11.07
N ARG A 77 7.62 1.05 -10.14
CA ARG A 77 7.31 0.59 -8.78
C ARG A 77 7.47 1.72 -7.77
N LEU A 78 6.85 1.58 -6.61
CA LEU A 78 7.13 2.45 -5.47
C LEU A 78 8.57 2.25 -4.99
N GLY A 79 9.16 3.33 -4.48
CA GLY A 79 10.53 3.33 -3.95
C GLY A 79 10.78 2.27 -2.87
N ARG A 80 12.03 1.83 -2.79
CA ARG A 80 12.51 1.04 -1.64
C ARG A 80 12.75 1.96 -0.46
N CYS A 81 12.71 1.39 0.74
CA CYS A 81 13.17 2.07 1.94
C CYS A 81 14.69 2.17 1.93
N SER A 82 15.21 3.31 2.39
CA SER A 82 16.64 3.41 2.70
C SER A 82 16.95 2.58 3.95
N SER A 83 18.13 1.96 4.01
CA SER A 83 18.57 1.17 5.17
C SER A 83 18.66 1.96 6.47
N ASN A 84 18.79 3.29 6.36
CA ASN A 84 18.95 4.21 7.48
C ASN A 84 17.70 5.10 7.65
N SER A 85 16.52 4.64 7.24
CA SER A 85 15.28 5.42 7.33
C SER A 85 14.21 4.70 8.14
N ASN A 86 13.33 5.48 8.78
CA ASN A 86 12.10 4.95 9.36
C ASN A 86 11.08 4.76 8.24
N CYS A 87 11.13 3.58 7.62
CA CYS A 87 10.31 3.28 6.44
C CYS A 87 9.82 1.83 6.42
N VAL A 88 8.63 1.63 5.84
CA VAL A 88 8.03 0.35 5.49
C VAL A 88 7.60 0.40 4.02
N SER A 89 7.96 -0.59 3.22
CA SER A 89 7.61 -0.64 1.80
C SER A 89 7.44 -2.08 1.30
N THR A 90 6.46 -2.27 0.43
CA THR A 90 6.25 -3.51 -0.34
C THR A 90 7.38 -3.80 -1.33
N SER A 91 8.18 -2.79 -1.69
CA SER A 91 9.34 -2.94 -2.59
C SER A 91 10.64 -3.32 -1.86
N SER A 92 10.68 -3.26 -0.53
CA SER A 92 11.89 -3.52 0.29
C SER A 92 12.16 -5.00 0.56
N VAL A 93 11.93 -5.88 -0.41
CA VAL A 93 12.04 -7.35 -0.28
C VAL A 93 13.42 -7.84 0.19
N SER A 94 14.48 -7.06 -0.05
CA SER A 94 15.85 -7.38 0.39
C SER A 94 16.13 -7.04 1.85
N SER A 95 15.21 -6.37 2.54
CA SER A 95 15.39 -5.84 3.88
C SER A 95 14.20 -6.21 4.76
N PRO A 96 14.22 -7.37 5.42
CA PRO A 96 13.05 -7.91 6.15
C PRO A 96 12.44 -6.94 7.17
N GLN A 97 13.26 -6.12 7.82
CA GLN A 97 12.80 -5.10 8.79
C GLN A 97 11.97 -3.96 8.18
N HIS A 98 12.14 -3.69 6.89
CA HIS A 98 11.45 -2.64 6.13
C HIS A 98 10.40 -3.20 5.16
N PHE A 99 10.38 -4.51 4.99
CA PHE A 99 9.42 -5.16 4.12
C PHE A 99 8.07 -5.27 4.81
N SER A 100 7.02 -4.95 4.07
CA SER A 100 5.67 -5.34 4.43
C SER A 100 4.98 -5.89 3.18
N PRO A 101 4.30 -7.03 3.27
CA PRO A 101 3.61 -7.65 2.14
C PRO A 101 2.52 -6.75 1.54
N PRO A 102 2.28 -6.81 0.21
CA PRO A 102 1.23 -6.03 -0.44
C PRO A 102 -0.15 -6.53 -0.04
N TRP A 103 -1.15 -5.66 -0.15
CA TRP A 103 -2.55 -6.01 0.17
C TRP A 103 -3.26 -6.54 -1.06
N SER A 104 -4.11 -7.54 -0.88
CA SER A 104 -5.04 -7.99 -1.91
C SER A 104 -6.36 -7.24 -1.74
N PHE A 105 -6.82 -6.59 -2.81
CA PHE A 105 -8.19 -6.08 -2.87
C PHE A 105 -9.14 -7.08 -3.56
N LYS A 106 -8.64 -8.25 -3.96
CA LYS A 106 -9.48 -9.35 -4.43
C LYS A 106 -10.17 -9.98 -3.23
N SER A 107 -11.49 -10.13 -3.29
CA SER A 107 -12.17 -11.01 -2.36
C SER A 107 -11.90 -12.47 -2.77
N ALA A 108 -11.57 -13.32 -1.80
CA ALA A 108 -11.31 -14.75 -2.03
C ALA A 108 -12.48 -15.51 -2.69
N ALA A 109 -13.66 -14.90 -2.79
CA ALA A 109 -14.89 -15.49 -3.30
C ALA A 109 -15.14 -15.25 -4.81
N THR A 110 -14.36 -14.37 -5.46
CA THR A 110 -14.63 -13.98 -6.86
C THR A 110 -13.61 -14.62 -7.80
N ASP A 111 -14.11 -15.12 -8.94
CA ASP A 111 -13.39 -15.69 -10.08
C ASP A 111 -12.04 -14.99 -10.37
N ASP A 112 -11.02 -15.75 -10.80
CA ASP A 112 -9.61 -15.33 -10.83
C ASP A 112 -9.32 -14.04 -11.64
N SER A 113 -10.26 -13.63 -12.50
CA SER A 113 -10.17 -12.43 -13.31
C SER A 113 -10.61 -11.16 -12.57
N ILE A 114 -9.70 -10.21 -12.42
CA ILE A 114 -9.99 -8.87 -11.90
C ILE A 114 -10.73 -8.09 -12.98
N SER A 115 -11.93 -7.59 -12.67
CA SER A 115 -12.63 -6.71 -13.59
C SER A 115 -12.20 -5.24 -13.39
N GLU A 116 -12.27 -4.44 -14.45
CA GLU A 116 -12.05 -2.99 -14.37
C GLU A 116 -13.02 -2.29 -13.40
N ARG A 117 -14.17 -2.90 -13.12
CA ARG A 117 -15.10 -2.40 -12.11
C ARG A 117 -14.50 -2.55 -10.70
N ASP A 118 -13.91 -3.71 -10.41
CA ASP A 118 -13.32 -3.99 -9.10
C ASP A 118 -12.15 -3.04 -8.82
N VAL A 119 -11.30 -2.82 -9.83
CA VAL A 119 -10.21 -1.82 -9.76
C VAL A 119 -10.74 -0.44 -9.37
N ARG A 120 -11.79 0.05 -10.05
CA ARG A 120 -12.36 1.39 -9.77
C ARG A 120 -13.01 1.48 -8.39
N VAL A 121 -13.71 0.42 -7.98
CA VAL A 121 -14.35 0.37 -6.64
C VAL A 121 -13.28 0.36 -5.57
N SER A 122 -12.27 -0.51 -5.67
CA SER A 122 -11.16 -0.59 -4.71
C SER A 122 -10.36 0.70 -4.65
N TRP A 123 -10.13 1.35 -5.79
CA TRP A 123 -9.47 2.66 -5.85
C TRP A 123 -10.25 3.73 -5.09
N ARG A 124 -11.56 3.78 -5.28
CA ARG A 124 -12.43 4.71 -4.56
C ARG A 124 -12.44 4.42 -3.05
N LEU A 125 -12.56 3.14 -2.66
CA LEU A 125 -12.55 2.74 -1.25
C LEU A 125 -11.25 3.16 -0.55
N LEU A 126 -10.10 3.02 -1.22
CA LEU A 126 -8.81 3.48 -0.70
C LEU A 126 -8.78 5.00 -0.49
N ASN A 127 -9.19 5.77 -1.49
CA ASN A 127 -9.29 7.23 -1.40
C ASN A 127 -10.20 7.65 -0.23
N ASP A 128 -11.40 7.07 -0.15
CA ASP A 128 -12.38 7.37 0.89
C ASP A 128 -11.85 6.99 2.29
N ALA A 129 -11.15 5.85 2.42
CA ALA A 129 -10.55 5.42 3.69
C ALA A 129 -9.45 6.38 4.15
N ILE A 130 -8.57 6.82 3.25
CA ILE A 130 -7.49 7.76 3.58
C ILE A 130 -8.06 9.14 3.93
N ALA A 131 -8.98 9.66 3.12
CA ALA A 131 -9.61 10.97 3.34
C ALA A 131 -10.40 11.05 4.65
N SER A 132 -10.96 9.93 5.11
CA SER A 132 -11.70 9.85 6.37
C SER A 132 -10.82 9.52 7.59
N THR A 133 -9.52 9.29 7.42
CA THR A 133 -8.60 9.02 8.53
C THR A 133 -8.11 10.34 9.15
N PRO A 134 -8.30 10.58 10.45
CA PRO A 134 -7.80 11.79 11.09
C PRO A 134 -6.28 11.87 11.03
N GLY A 135 -5.75 13.04 10.68
CA GLY A 135 -4.31 13.28 10.59
C GLY A 135 -3.64 12.76 9.31
N LEU A 136 -4.40 12.26 8.35
CA LEU A 136 -3.92 12.01 6.98
C LEU A 136 -4.48 13.08 6.04
N THR A 137 -3.64 13.63 5.17
CA THR A 137 -4.04 14.59 4.14
C THR A 137 -3.57 14.09 2.79
N ILE A 138 -4.47 13.94 1.82
CA ILE A 138 -4.10 13.59 0.45
C ILE A 138 -3.46 14.80 -0.20
N VAL A 139 -2.21 14.65 -0.64
CA VAL A 139 -1.44 15.73 -1.28
C VAL A 139 -1.35 15.54 -2.79
N GLU A 140 -1.47 14.29 -3.25
CA GLU A 140 -1.39 13.94 -4.66
C GLU A 140 -2.26 12.72 -4.94
N SER A 141 -3.02 12.76 -6.03
CA SER A 141 -3.82 11.64 -6.50
C SER A 141 -3.85 11.65 -8.02
N ASP A 142 -3.52 10.51 -8.63
CA ASP A 142 -3.55 10.27 -10.06
C ASP A 142 -4.39 9.01 -10.34
N ASP A 143 -5.62 9.23 -10.79
CA ASP A 143 -6.57 8.16 -11.12
C ASP A 143 -6.14 7.34 -12.35
N ALA A 144 -5.35 7.91 -13.25
CA ALA A 144 -4.87 7.21 -14.45
C ALA A 144 -3.75 6.24 -14.09
N ALA A 145 -2.79 6.69 -13.28
CA ALA A 145 -1.72 5.85 -12.75
C ALA A 145 -2.16 4.97 -11.57
N LEU A 146 -3.34 5.22 -10.99
CA LEU A 146 -3.82 4.62 -9.74
C LEU A 146 -2.80 4.79 -8.62
N TYR A 147 -2.31 6.03 -8.49
CA TYR A 147 -1.30 6.45 -7.55
C TYR A 147 -1.86 7.51 -6.61
N LEU A 148 -1.55 7.39 -5.33
CA LEU A 148 -1.98 8.33 -4.30
C LEU A 148 -0.85 8.54 -3.32
N ARG A 149 -0.64 9.79 -2.95
CA ARG A 149 0.25 10.21 -1.87
C ARG A 149 -0.51 11.00 -0.83
N ALA A 150 -0.35 10.57 0.42
CA ALA A 150 -0.86 11.26 1.58
C ALA A 150 0.28 11.62 2.54
N GLU A 151 0.06 12.66 3.33
CA GLU A 151 0.98 13.14 4.36
C GLU A 151 0.33 12.98 5.74
N SER A 152 1.12 12.58 6.73
CA SER A 152 0.71 12.48 8.13
C SER A 152 1.77 13.09 9.05
N PRO A 153 1.41 13.73 10.17
CA PRO A 153 2.40 14.13 11.16
C PRO A 153 3.22 12.93 11.62
N SER A 154 4.55 13.08 11.64
CA SER A 154 5.42 12.01 12.10
C SER A 154 5.37 11.87 13.61
N SER A 155 5.55 10.65 14.11
CA SER A 155 5.74 10.42 15.54
C SER A 155 7.18 10.74 15.98
N VAL A 156 8.16 10.53 15.11
CA VAL A 156 9.59 10.69 15.43
C VAL A 156 10.35 11.15 14.18
N PRO A 157 10.82 12.41 14.12
CA PRO A 157 10.58 13.50 15.08
C PRO A 157 9.19 14.13 14.88
N PRO A 158 8.55 14.69 15.92
CA PRO A 158 7.20 15.26 15.84
C PRO A 158 7.11 16.51 14.95
N THR A 159 8.25 17.08 14.57
CA THR A 159 8.35 18.21 13.63
C THR A 159 8.34 17.75 12.16
N SER A 160 8.43 16.45 11.91
CA SER A 160 8.48 15.88 10.57
C SER A 160 7.12 15.42 10.06
N VAL A 161 7.12 14.98 8.81
CA VAL A 161 5.97 14.42 8.11
C VAL A 161 6.33 13.02 7.62
N ASP A 162 5.39 12.10 7.79
CA ASP A 162 5.41 10.79 7.17
C ASP A 162 4.70 10.88 5.81
N ASP A 163 5.37 10.48 4.74
CA ASP A 163 4.79 10.29 3.42
C ASP A 163 4.25 8.86 3.32
N LEU A 164 2.96 8.73 2.95
CA LEU A 164 2.33 7.47 2.61
C LEU A 164 2.03 7.46 1.11
N GLU A 165 2.51 6.45 0.42
CA GLU A 165 2.31 6.25 -1.01
C GLU A 165 1.60 4.93 -1.25
N PHE A 166 0.61 4.97 -2.13
CA PHE A 166 -0.15 3.81 -2.56
C PHE A 166 -0.17 3.75 -4.07
N ALA A 167 0.03 2.55 -4.61
CA ALA A 167 -0.09 2.27 -6.04
C ALA A 167 -0.86 0.96 -6.22
N LEU A 168 -1.98 1.04 -6.95
CA LEU A 168 -2.85 -0.10 -7.20
C LEU A 168 -2.52 -0.76 -8.54
N ARG A 169 -2.14 -2.04 -8.51
CA ARG A 169 -1.70 -2.81 -9.68
C ARG A 169 -2.88 -3.59 -10.27
N ARG A 170 -3.39 -3.11 -11.41
CA ARG A 170 -4.54 -3.69 -12.14
C ARG A 170 -4.37 -5.17 -12.46
N SER A 171 -3.17 -5.58 -12.89
CA SER A 171 -2.89 -6.95 -13.37
C SER A 171 -2.97 -7.99 -12.26
N ASP A 172 -2.49 -7.62 -11.07
CA ASP A 172 -2.23 -8.58 -9.99
C ASP A 172 -3.32 -8.52 -8.92
N GLY A 173 -4.13 -7.45 -8.89
CA GLY A 173 -5.16 -7.27 -7.88
C GLY A 173 -4.58 -6.87 -6.54
N LEU A 174 -3.41 -6.22 -6.57
CA LEU A 174 -2.61 -5.89 -5.41
C LEU A 174 -2.49 -4.39 -5.22
N VAL A 175 -2.46 -3.96 -3.97
CA VAL A 175 -2.06 -2.62 -3.57
C VAL A 175 -0.65 -2.69 -3.01
N THR A 176 0.26 -2.04 -3.72
CA THR A 176 1.61 -1.77 -3.23
C THR A 176 1.60 -0.45 -2.48
N TYR A 177 2.38 -0.38 -1.41
CA TYR A 177 2.47 0.82 -0.61
C TYR A 177 3.88 1.03 -0.07
N LYS A 178 4.13 2.26 0.35
CA LYS A 178 5.31 2.73 1.06
C LYS A 178 4.89 3.77 2.09
N SER A 179 5.46 3.70 3.30
CA SER A 179 5.29 4.69 4.36
C SER A 179 6.69 5.04 4.87
N GLU A 180 7.12 6.29 4.74
CA GLU A 180 8.47 6.75 5.08
C GLU A 180 8.40 8.10 5.79
N THR A 181 9.19 8.28 6.85
CA THR A 181 9.37 9.59 7.49
C THR A 181 10.39 10.42 6.72
N ARG A 182 10.09 11.70 6.46
CA ARG A 182 11.01 12.62 5.75
C ARG A 182 12.30 12.86 6.52
N ASP A 183 12.21 12.94 7.84
CA ASP A 183 13.36 13.22 8.69
C ASP A 183 13.70 12.02 9.56
N THR A 184 14.94 11.53 9.44
CA THR A 184 15.43 10.46 10.30
C THR A 184 16.46 11.01 11.28
N VAL A 185 16.21 10.81 12.58
CA VAL A 185 17.09 11.28 13.66
C VAL A 185 18.04 10.17 14.09
N PHE A 186 19.33 10.48 14.17
CA PHE A 186 20.39 9.65 14.71
C PHE A 186 20.94 10.32 15.96
N VAL A 187 21.04 9.60 17.09
CA VAL A 187 21.52 10.15 18.37
C VAL A 187 22.91 9.59 18.66
N TYR A 188 23.91 10.44 18.86
CA TYR A 188 25.28 9.97 19.14
C TYR A 188 25.38 9.38 20.56
N PRO A 189 26.10 8.26 20.80
CA PRO A 189 26.93 7.47 19.86
C PRO A 189 26.17 6.35 19.12
N LEU A 190 24.85 6.27 19.24
CA LEU A 190 24.04 5.25 18.57
C LEU A 190 23.94 5.56 17.07
N GLN A 191 24.59 4.75 16.25
CA GLN A 191 24.52 4.84 14.79
C GLN A 191 23.19 4.34 14.21
N ARG A 192 22.18 4.09 15.05
CA ARG A 192 20.86 3.58 14.62
C ARG A 192 19.84 4.72 14.62
N PRO A 193 18.96 4.77 13.60
CA PRO A 193 17.89 5.75 13.58
C PRO A 193 16.94 5.53 14.76
N VAL A 194 16.46 6.62 15.36
CA VAL A 194 15.44 6.55 16.40
C VAL A 194 14.14 6.12 15.75
N GLY A 195 13.72 4.88 16.02
CA GLY A 195 12.53 4.29 15.44
C GLY A 195 11.23 4.86 16.03
N CYS A 196 10.16 4.82 15.24
CA CYS A 196 8.83 5.23 15.69
C CYS A 196 8.00 4.09 16.33
N ASN A 197 8.64 3.06 16.89
CA ASN A 197 7.97 1.91 17.53
C ASN A 197 6.85 1.27 16.67
N ASP A 198 7.21 0.96 15.42
CA ASP A 198 6.31 0.39 14.41
C ASP A 198 5.09 1.26 14.06
N CYS A 199 5.14 2.58 14.28
CA CYS A 199 4.05 3.51 13.95
C CYS A 199 3.53 3.34 12.50
N HIS A 200 4.45 3.20 11.53
CA HIS A 200 4.12 3.00 10.12
C HIS A 200 3.31 1.72 9.91
N LYS A 201 3.74 0.61 10.53
CA LYS A 201 3.04 -0.67 10.43
C LYS A 201 1.67 -0.61 11.08
N LYS A 202 1.55 0.03 12.25
CA LYS A 202 0.27 0.20 12.96
C LYS A 202 -0.72 1.02 12.14
N ARG A 203 -0.29 2.17 11.62
CA ARG A 203 -1.11 3.02 10.75
C ARG A 203 -1.57 2.29 9.49
N LEU A 204 -0.67 1.56 8.83
CA LEU A 204 -0.97 0.76 7.66
C LEU A 204 -1.93 -0.40 7.99
N ALA A 205 -1.75 -1.07 9.13
CA ALA A 205 -2.65 -2.13 9.59
C ALA A 205 -4.06 -1.59 9.89
N GLU A 206 -4.18 -0.41 10.52
CA GLU A 206 -5.47 0.24 10.76
C GLU A 206 -6.21 0.55 9.45
N LEU A 207 -5.51 1.11 8.46
CA LEU A 207 -6.08 1.36 7.13
C LEU A 207 -6.53 0.05 6.46
N ARG A 208 -5.70 -0.99 6.51
CA ARG A 208 -6.02 -2.32 5.97
C ARG A 208 -7.28 -2.91 6.62
N THR A 209 -7.35 -2.90 7.96
CA THR A 209 -8.50 -3.41 8.71
C THR A 209 -9.77 -2.66 8.34
N ARG A 210 -9.71 -1.33 8.16
CA ARG A 210 -10.87 -0.53 7.74
C ARG A 210 -11.34 -0.84 6.32
N LEU A 211 -10.42 -1.17 5.42
CA LEU A 211 -10.73 -1.58 4.04
C LEU A 211 -11.25 -3.02 3.96
N GLY A 212 -11.00 -3.84 4.98
CA GLY A 212 -11.33 -5.27 4.95
C GLY A 212 -10.51 -6.02 3.90
N TRP A 213 -9.27 -5.60 3.66
CA TRP A 213 -8.37 -6.21 2.70
C TRP A 213 -7.41 -7.18 3.37
N ASP A 214 -7.09 -8.26 2.67
CA ASP A 214 -6.22 -9.31 3.17
C ASP A 214 -4.75 -9.02 2.88
N ASP A 215 -3.91 -9.54 3.77
CA ASP A 215 -2.48 -9.56 3.57
C ASP A 215 -2.05 -10.84 2.86
N LEU A 216 -1.19 -10.72 1.84
CA LEU A 216 -0.60 -11.90 1.20
C LEU A 216 0.27 -12.73 2.15
N SER A 217 0.72 -12.19 3.30
CA SER A 217 1.43 -13.00 4.29
C SER A 217 0.54 -14.09 4.93
N GLU A 218 -0.73 -13.81 5.16
CA GLU A 218 -1.65 -14.72 5.86
C GLU A 218 -2.05 -15.89 4.96
N THR A 219 -2.18 -15.65 3.66
CA THR A 219 -2.51 -16.70 2.68
C THR A 219 -1.45 -17.81 2.60
N TYR A 220 -0.18 -17.50 2.88
CA TYR A 220 0.90 -18.49 2.91
C TYR A 220 0.97 -19.28 4.22
N SER A 221 0.41 -18.78 5.32
CA SER A 221 0.45 -19.48 6.61
C SER A 221 -0.57 -20.62 6.72
N GLY A 222 -1.52 -20.74 5.78
CA GLY A 222 -2.48 -21.84 5.69
C GLY A 222 -1.90 -23.16 5.14
N GLY A 223 -0.63 -23.17 4.71
CA GLY A 223 0.04 -24.37 4.17
C GLY A 223 0.63 -25.32 5.21
N SER A 224 0.58 -25.00 6.51
CA SER A 224 1.06 -25.88 7.60
C SER A 224 -0.07 -26.46 8.45
N ALA A 225 -1.32 -26.42 7.98
CA ALA A 225 -2.44 -27.16 8.56
C ALA A 225 -2.30 -28.68 8.24
N GLY A 226 -1.32 -29.33 8.89
CA GLY A 226 -0.98 -30.72 8.63
C GLY A 226 -0.05 -31.36 9.67
N LEU A 227 0.08 -30.79 10.86
CA LEU A 227 0.52 -31.53 12.06
C LEU A 227 -0.38 -31.09 13.21
N ALA A 228 -1.59 -31.65 13.24
CA ALA A 228 -2.37 -31.70 14.45
C ALA A 228 -1.70 -32.73 15.37
N ASP A 229 -0.85 -32.25 16.27
CA ASP A 229 -0.55 -32.97 17.50
C ASP A 229 -1.86 -33.09 18.29
N ALA A 230 -2.39 -34.30 18.26
CA ALA A 230 -3.33 -34.75 19.26
C ALA A 230 -2.56 -34.90 20.57
N ASP A 231 -2.68 -33.94 21.47
CA ASP A 231 -2.65 -34.29 22.88
C ASP A 231 -3.64 -33.43 23.67
N GLY A 232 -4.70 -34.10 24.10
CA GLY A 232 -5.69 -33.55 25.01
C GLY A 232 -5.13 -33.61 26.42
N GLY A 233 -4.97 -32.45 27.05
CA GLY A 233 -4.53 -32.35 28.43
C GLY A 233 -5.06 -31.10 29.10
N ALA A 234 -6.29 -31.17 29.58
CA ALA A 234 -6.89 -30.15 30.44
C ALA A 234 -6.19 -30.11 31.80
N VAL A 235 -5.73 -28.94 32.25
CA VAL A 235 -5.72 -28.57 33.68
C VAL A 235 -5.85 -27.04 33.78
N GLY A 236 -6.88 -26.59 34.48
CA GLY A 236 -7.10 -25.19 34.79
C GLY A 236 -6.19 -24.66 35.91
N ALA A 237 -5.93 -23.36 35.86
CA ALA A 237 -5.63 -22.49 37.00
C ALA A 237 -5.87 -21.05 36.50
N ASP A 238 -6.97 -20.43 36.87
CA ASP A 238 -7.07 -19.54 38.04
C ASP A 238 -6.30 -18.22 37.80
N GLN A 239 -7.01 -17.22 37.27
CA GLN A 239 -6.53 -15.84 37.20
C GLN A 239 -7.11 -15.06 38.38
N PRO A 240 -6.28 -14.37 39.19
CA PRO A 240 -6.79 -13.50 40.24
C PRO A 240 -7.37 -12.22 39.64
N GLU A 241 -8.61 -11.96 40.03
CA GLU A 241 -9.36 -10.73 39.84
C GLU A 241 -8.62 -9.56 40.51
N VAL A 242 -8.08 -8.63 39.72
CA VAL A 242 -7.49 -7.39 40.23
C VAL A 242 -8.61 -6.38 40.46
N THR A 243 -9.12 -6.34 41.69
CA THR A 243 -10.06 -5.32 42.14
C THR A 243 -9.37 -3.95 42.19
N LEU A 244 -9.74 -3.06 41.26
CA LEU A 244 -9.32 -1.66 41.26
C LEU A 244 -9.91 -0.93 42.47
N GLY A 245 -9.02 -0.53 43.39
CA GLY A 245 -9.33 0.30 44.54
C GLY A 245 -9.84 1.68 44.13
N ARG A 246 -11.03 2.02 44.64
CA ARG A 246 -11.68 3.33 44.60
C ARG A 246 -10.75 4.40 45.19
N PHE A 247 -10.29 5.35 44.37
CA PHE A 247 -9.60 6.55 44.83
C PHE A 247 -10.65 7.57 45.30
N VAL A 248 -10.65 7.88 46.59
CA VAL A 248 -11.46 8.96 47.19
C VAL A 248 -10.55 10.19 47.28
N PRO A 249 -10.93 11.35 46.72
CA PRO A 249 -10.19 12.58 46.95
C PRO A 249 -10.55 13.14 48.33
N LEU A 250 -9.53 13.45 49.13
CA LEU A 250 -9.63 14.30 50.31
C LEU A 250 -9.00 15.65 49.98
N PHE A 251 -9.87 16.67 49.93
CA PHE A 251 -9.63 18.12 49.98
C PHE A 251 -8.78 18.77 48.88
#